data_AF-A0A521KIY2-F1
#
_entry.id   AF-A0A521KIY2-F1
#
_cell.length_a   1.000
_cell.length_b   1.000
_cell.length_c   1.000
_cell.angle_alpha   90.00
_cell.angle_beta   90.00
_cell.angle_gamma   90.00
#
_symmetry.space_group_name_H-M   'P 1'
#
loop_
_entity.id
_entity.type
_entity.pdbx_description
1 polymer ?
#
loop_
_entity_poly.entity_id
_entity_poly.type
_entity_poly.pdbx_seq_one_letter_code
_entity_poly.pdbx_strand_id
1 'polypeptide(L)'
;MSALSACLVLSLALAAGAGQAGARDDAARQAPDGRPGFGTRAPNDVAKLVRQPARDGAAWIDALAALPTEISQRASLTESLYRERGWFALSGDQPGQGLLDLHASYRHLELDPTGTLYALDERARAFAAAWTDMRFRSRARLLESAANEVRELDGALALLRGAANSWGTLSESEAQNLARRADLSAALLRAIRLDLDALRESPGPRATPLEADECLALARDTNAARRSARMDELSSRLAEREQAFLRPLFWMRLSERCVAPLAWRKSSLDLCRAALQAAEQFSPDVDPERPRDGKVAALRATDRRRHALARALEALAQDPLDERATWIAFASGRHVGSVPQTLALAYRYLRLRGIVYEDGVQQGRGRMTENEEAAETYVREALAGAYGAFPGAAVR
;
A
#
# COMPACT_ATOMS: atom_id res chain seq x y z
N MET A 1 36.78 -7.88 40.48
CA MET A 1 35.31 -7.64 40.57
C MET A 1 35.11 -6.18 40.22
N SER A 2 34.73 -5.76 39.02
CA SER A 2 33.32 -5.67 38.60
C SER A 2 33.21 -5.15 37.14
N ALA A 3 33.55 -5.98 36.16
CA ALA A 3 33.19 -5.76 34.75
C ALA A 3 32.36 -6.95 34.19
N LEU A 4 32.59 -8.15 34.73
CA LEU A 4 31.86 -9.36 34.35
C LEU A 4 30.41 -9.42 34.88
N SER A 5 30.08 -8.74 35.99
CA SER A 5 28.69 -8.69 36.50
C SER A 5 27.79 -7.73 35.71
N ALA A 6 28.34 -6.73 35.01
CA ALA A 6 27.54 -5.79 34.22
C ALA A 6 27.07 -6.41 32.88
N CYS A 7 27.90 -7.26 32.26
CA CYS A 7 27.52 -7.95 31.02
C CYS A 7 26.48 -9.08 31.23
N LEU A 8 26.41 -9.67 32.42
CA LEU A 8 25.42 -10.72 32.71
C LEU A 8 24.02 -10.14 32.97
N VAL A 9 23.92 -8.94 33.56
CA VAL A 9 22.63 -8.29 33.84
C VAL A 9 22.00 -7.67 32.58
N LEU A 10 22.81 -7.18 31.62
CA LEU A 10 22.30 -6.73 30.32
C LEU A 10 21.76 -7.88 29.46
N SER A 11 22.41 -9.05 29.49
CA SER A 11 22.01 -10.21 28.71
C SER A 11 20.71 -10.86 29.21
N LEU A 12 20.45 -10.85 30.54
CA LEU A 12 19.19 -11.34 31.10
C LEU A 12 18.00 -10.38 30.91
N ALA A 13 18.24 -9.06 30.87
CA ALA A 13 17.19 -8.08 30.60
C ALA A 13 16.71 -8.10 29.13
N LEU A 14 17.61 -8.39 28.18
CA LEU A 14 17.26 -8.60 26.77
C LEU A 14 16.51 -9.93 26.52
N ALA A 15 16.82 -10.98 27.28
CA ALA A 15 16.14 -12.27 27.17
C ALA A 15 14.72 -12.26 27.80
N ALA A 16 14.52 -11.53 28.91
CA ALA A 16 13.21 -11.40 29.54
C ALA A 16 12.24 -10.48 28.76
N GLY A 17 12.78 -9.51 28.00
CA GLY A 17 11.99 -8.64 27.12
C GLY A 17 11.50 -9.30 25.83
N ALA A 18 12.24 -10.28 25.29
CA ALA A 18 11.89 -10.94 24.03
C ALA A 18 10.60 -11.79 24.12
N GLY A 19 10.35 -12.44 25.27
CA GLY A 19 9.15 -13.25 25.49
C GLY A 19 7.87 -12.41 25.66
N GLN A 20 7.95 -11.24 26.31
CA GLN A 20 6.83 -10.33 26.47
C GLN A 20 6.63 -9.39 25.27
N ALA A 21 7.69 -9.06 24.53
CA ALA A 21 7.59 -8.36 23.25
C ALA A 21 6.90 -9.24 22.21
N GLY A 22 7.24 -10.52 22.09
CA GLY A 22 6.58 -11.45 21.16
C GLY A 22 5.07 -11.59 21.40
N ALA A 23 4.63 -11.73 22.67
CA ALA A 23 3.21 -11.83 23.01
C ALA A 23 2.43 -10.50 22.85
N ARG A 24 3.06 -9.35 23.10
CA ARG A 24 2.46 -8.02 22.85
C ARG A 24 2.40 -7.69 21.36
N ASP A 25 3.39 -8.11 20.60
CA ASP A 25 3.46 -7.93 19.15
C ASP A 25 2.43 -8.83 18.43
N ASP A 26 2.20 -10.06 18.92
CA ASP A 26 1.12 -10.93 18.43
C ASP A 26 -0.29 -10.43 18.76
N ALA A 27 -0.50 -9.87 19.97
CA ALA A 27 -1.77 -9.25 20.32
C ALA A 27 -2.03 -7.95 19.53
N ALA A 28 -0.99 -7.19 19.17
CA ALA A 28 -1.11 -6.01 18.30
C ALA A 28 -1.46 -6.37 16.85
N ARG A 29 -1.14 -7.58 16.40
CA ARG A 29 -1.41 -8.09 15.04
C ARG A 29 -2.78 -8.75 14.87
N GLN A 30 -3.54 -8.95 15.95
CA GLN A 30 -4.91 -9.45 15.84
C GLN A 30 -5.84 -8.36 15.32
N ALA A 31 -6.50 -8.67 14.20
CA ALA A 31 -7.53 -7.83 13.63
C ALA A 31 -8.69 -7.61 14.64
N PRO A 32 -9.42 -6.49 14.55
CA PRO A 32 -10.47 -6.18 15.53
C PRO A 32 -11.66 -7.15 15.51
N ASP A 33 -11.80 -7.93 14.43
CA ASP A 33 -12.79 -8.98 14.27
C ASP A 33 -12.33 -10.35 14.81
N GLY A 34 -11.16 -10.41 15.46
CA GLY A 34 -10.59 -11.62 16.04
C GLY A 34 -10.06 -12.63 15.02
N ARG A 35 -10.08 -12.32 13.71
CA ARG A 35 -9.60 -13.24 12.68
C ARG A 35 -8.08 -13.31 12.66
N PRO A 36 -7.50 -14.52 12.47
CA PRO A 36 -6.05 -14.69 12.47
C PRO A 36 -5.38 -14.12 11.21
N GLY A 37 -4.08 -13.84 11.34
CA GLY A 37 -3.13 -13.63 10.24
C GLY A 37 -2.20 -14.85 10.05
N PHE A 38 -1.14 -14.66 9.26
CA PHE A 38 0.02 -15.53 9.14
C PHE A 38 0.75 -15.70 10.49
N GLY A 39 0.74 -14.70 11.36
CA GLY A 39 1.30 -14.75 12.72
C GLY A 39 2.83 -14.88 12.74
N THR A 40 3.35 -15.66 13.68
CA THR A 40 4.80 -15.96 13.84
C THR A 40 5.25 -17.22 13.09
N ARG A 41 4.44 -17.73 12.16
CA ARG A 41 4.73 -18.95 11.41
C ARG A 41 6.10 -18.86 10.72
N ALA A 42 6.81 -19.99 10.71
CA ALA A 42 8.04 -20.09 9.96
C ALA A 42 7.75 -19.93 8.46
N PRO A 43 8.66 -19.35 7.68
CA PRO A 43 8.44 -19.10 6.24
C PRO A 43 8.20 -20.37 5.42
N ASN A 44 8.77 -21.51 5.81
CA ASN A 44 8.42 -22.80 5.20
C ASN A 44 6.96 -23.18 5.45
N ASP A 45 6.41 -22.84 6.62
CA ASP A 45 4.99 -23.05 6.92
C ASP A 45 4.11 -22.07 6.15
N VAL A 46 4.55 -20.83 5.97
CA VAL A 46 3.87 -19.84 5.11
C VAL A 46 3.83 -20.33 3.66
N ALA A 47 4.96 -20.76 3.11
CA ALA A 47 5.04 -21.30 1.75
C ALA A 47 4.20 -22.56 1.58
N LYS A 48 4.23 -23.49 2.55
CA LYS A 48 3.41 -24.71 2.55
C LYS A 48 1.91 -24.38 2.60
N LEU A 49 1.52 -23.43 3.45
CA LEU A 49 0.14 -22.98 3.60
C LEU A 49 -0.39 -22.35 2.30
N VAL A 50 0.45 -21.62 1.58
CA VAL A 50 0.07 -21.00 0.29
C VAL A 50 0.06 -22.01 -0.86
N ARG A 51 1.00 -22.97 -0.89
CA ARG A 51 1.13 -23.96 -1.96
C ARG A 51 0.06 -25.05 -1.91
N GLN A 52 -0.18 -25.57 -0.72
CA GLN A 52 -1.10 -26.67 -0.46
C GLN A 52 -1.88 -26.36 0.82
N PRO A 53 -2.78 -25.37 0.76
CA PRO A 53 -3.61 -25.08 1.90
C PRO A 53 -4.44 -26.32 2.26
N ALA A 54 -4.39 -26.75 3.53
CA ALA A 54 -5.45 -27.58 4.08
C ALA A 54 -6.79 -26.83 3.91
N ARG A 55 -7.93 -27.55 3.92
CA ARG A 55 -9.26 -26.95 3.66
C ARG A 55 -9.52 -25.65 4.42
N ASP A 56 -9.14 -25.60 5.70
CA ASP A 56 -9.29 -24.41 6.55
C ASP A 56 -8.29 -23.29 6.21
N GLY A 57 -7.08 -23.65 5.76
CA GLY A 57 -6.08 -22.71 5.25
C GLY A 57 -6.49 -22.07 3.93
N ALA A 58 -7.20 -22.80 3.07
CA ALA A 58 -7.68 -22.31 1.78
C ALA A 58 -8.76 -21.25 2.01
N ALA A 59 -9.76 -21.58 2.83
CA ALA A 59 -10.82 -20.64 3.22
C ALA A 59 -10.26 -19.36 3.87
N TRP A 60 -9.18 -19.48 4.64
CA TRP A 60 -8.51 -18.34 5.25
C TRP A 60 -7.75 -17.46 4.23
N ILE A 61 -7.00 -18.06 3.30
CA ILE A 61 -6.33 -17.33 2.20
C ILE A 61 -7.38 -16.63 1.31
N ASP A 62 -8.48 -17.30 1.00
CA ASP A 62 -9.57 -16.75 0.21
C ASP A 62 -10.24 -15.57 0.93
N ALA A 63 -10.41 -15.67 2.25
CA ALA A 63 -10.93 -14.57 3.06
C ALA A 63 -9.99 -13.35 3.09
N LEU A 64 -8.66 -13.55 3.00
CA LEU A 64 -7.72 -12.44 2.83
C LEU A 64 -7.83 -11.83 1.43
N ALA A 65 -7.85 -12.67 0.39
CA ALA A 65 -7.96 -12.24 -1.00
C ALA A 65 -9.31 -11.55 -1.31
N ALA A 66 -10.35 -11.78 -0.50
CA ALA A 66 -11.65 -11.11 -0.63
C ALA A 66 -11.67 -9.68 -0.07
N LEU A 67 -10.76 -9.31 0.85
CA LEU A 67 -10.75 -7.99 1.50
C LEU A 67 -10.72 -6.81 0.51
N PRO A 68 -9.88 -6.80 -0.54
CA PRO A 68 -9.91 -5.76 -1.57
C PRO A 68 -11.28 -5.58 -2.23
N THR A 69 -11.97 -6.68 -2.53
CA THR A 69 -13.32 -6.66 -3.11
C THR A 69 -14.34 -6.14 -2.11
N GLU A 70 -14.27 -6.58 -0.84
CA GLU A 70 -15.17 -6.11 0.22
C GLU A 70 -15.02 -4.59 0.49
N ILE A 71 -13.81 -4.05 0.41
CA ILE A 71 -13.54 -2.61 0.50
C ILE A 71 -14.06 -1.89 -0.75
N SER A 72 -13.79 -2.43 -1.94
CA SER A 72 -14.29 -1.86 -3.20
C SER A 72 -15.81 -1.74 -3.21
N GLN A 73 -16.53 -2.76 -2.73
CA GLN A 73 -17.99 -2.71 -2.58
C GLN A 73 -18.45 -1.57 -1.66
N ARG A 74 -17.77 -1.34 -0.53
CA ARG A 74 -18.08 -0.24 0.40
C ARG A 74 -17.71 1.12 -0.16
N ALA A 75 -16.65 1.19 -0.95
CA ALA A 75 -16.31 2.38 -1.72
C ALA A 75 -17.44 2.69 -2.73
N SER A 76 -17.90 1.72 -3.52
CA SER A 76 -19.02 1.93 -4.44
C SER A 76 -20.30 2.41 -3.75
N LEU A 77 -20.64 1.85 -2.58
CA LEU A 77 -21.78 2.33 -1.79
C LEU A 77 -21.58 3.77 -1.29
N THR A 78 -20.36 4.12 -0.89
CA THR A 78 -20.01 5.49 -0.48
C THR A 78 -20.12 6.45 -1.66
N GLU A 79 -19.70 6.01 -2.85
CA GLU A 79 -19.81 6.78 -4.09
C GLU A 79 -21.27 7.12 -4.42
N SER A 80 -22.17 6.12 -4.40
CA SER A 80 -23.59 6.33 -4.63
C SER A 80 -24.17 7.36 -3.65
N LEU A 81 -23.85 7.22 -2.37
CA LEU A 81 -24.28 8.16 -1.32
C LEU A 81 -23.72 9.57 -1.54
N TYR A 82 -22.48 9.70 -2.00
CA TYR A 82 -21.85 10.99 -2.29
C TYR A 82 -22.50 11.68 -3.49
N ARG A 83 -22.88 10.90 -4.52
CA ARG A 83 -23.64 11.39 -5.68
C ARG A 83 -25.02 11.87 -5.27
N GLU A 84 -25.75 11.09 -4.47
CA GLU A 84 -27.07 11.49 -3.92
C GLU A 84 -27.01 12.79 -3.11
N ARG A 85 -25.87 13.05 -2.46
CA ARG A 85 -25.63 14.26 -1.66
C ARG A 85 -25.07 15.44 -2.46
N GLY A 86 -24.83 15.28 -3.75
CA GLY A 86 -24.28 16.35 -4.61
C GLY A 86 -22.82 16.70 -4.30
N TRP A 87 -22.08 15.87 -3.56
CA TRP A 87 -20.69 16.17 -3.20
C TRP A 87 -19.73 16.10 -4.40
N PHE A 88 -20.11 15.44 -5.49
CA PHE A 88 -19.35 15.43 -6.75
C PHE A 88 -19.26 16.81 -7.44
N ALA A 89 -20.06 17.79 -7.02
CA ALA A 89 -19.85 19.19 -7.42
C ALA A 89 -18.44 19.71 -7.05
N LEU A 90 -17.77 19.11 -6.05
CA LEU A 90 -16.40 19.46 -5.66
C LEU A 90 -15.35 19.21 -6.74
N SER A 91 -15.55 18.17 -7.55
CA SER A 91 -14.64 17.77 -8.63
C SER A 91 -15.06 18.31 -10.00
N GLY A 92 -16.17 19.05 -10.08
CA GLY A 92 -16.64 19.68 -11.33
C GLY A 92 -17.49 18.78 -12.24
N ASP A 93 -18.10 17.74 -11.67
CA ASP A 93 -19.13 16.87 -12.29
C ASP A 93 -18.78 16.34 -13.70
N GLN A 94 -17.51 15.97 -13.92
CA GLN A 94 -17.08 15.42 -15.21
C GLN A 94 -17.43 13.92 -15.31
N PRO A 95 -17.86 13.45 -16.49
CA PRO A 95 -18.15 12.04 -16.71
C PRO A 95 -16.89 11.19 -16.50
N GLY A 96 -17.02 10.15 -15.67
CA GLY A 96 -15.91 9.23 -15.34
C GLY A 96 -15.14 9.59 -14.06
N GLN A 97 -15.46 10.71 -13.38
CA GLN A 97 -14.87 11.03 -12.08
C GLN A 97 -15.34 10.06 -11.00
N GLY A 98 -14.37 9.47 -10.28
CA GLY A 98 -14.62 8.52 -9.20
C GLY A 98 -14.36 9.12 -7.81
N LEU A 99 -14.49 8.30 -6.78
CA LEU A 99 -14.26 8.70 -5.39
C LEU A 99 -12.85 9.26 -5.12
N LEU A 100 -11.82 8.73 -5.78
CA LEU A 100 -10.45 9.20 -5.58
C LEU A 100 -10.28 10.65 -6.04
N ASP A 101 -10.86 11.01 -7.18
CA ASP A 101 -10.81 12.38 -7.72
C ASP A 101 -11.54 13.37 -6.81
N LEU A 102 -12.68 12.93 -6.26
CA LEU A 102 -13.46 13.70 -5.31
C LEU A 102 -12.70 13.94 -4.00
N HIS A 103 -12.11 12.91 -3.40
CA HIS A 103 -11.31 13.07 -2.18
C HIS A 103 -10.07 13.93 -2.43
N ALA A 104 -9.35 13.73 -3.53
CA ALA A 104 -8.21 14.56 -3.91
C ALA A 104 -8.62 16.04 -4.09
N SER A 105 -9.75 16.28 -4.75
CA SER A 105 -10.33 17.63 -4.88
C SER A 105 -10.66 18.22 -3.52
N TYR A 106 -11.34 17.48 -2.64
CA TYR A 106 -11.65 17.93 -1.28
C TYR A 106 -10.38 18.28 -0.49
N ARG A 107 -9.34 17.44 -0.52
CA ARG A 107 -8.07 17.69 0.19
C ARG A 107 -7.37 18.94 -0.33
N HIS A 108 -7.43 19.20 -1.63
CA HIS A 108 -6.90 20.43 -2.21
C HIS A 108 -7.68 21.67 -1.71
N LEU A 109 -9.01 21.61 -1.69
CA LEU A 109 -9.87 22.70 -1.21
C LEU A 109 -9.74 22.93 0.31
N GLU A 110 -9.44 21.90 1.09
CA GLU A 110 -9.19 22.00 2.53
C GLU A 110 -7.92 22.80 2.87
N LEU A 111 -6.97 22.96 1.93
CA LEU A 111 -5.77 23.78 2.11
C LEU A 111 -6.05 25.29 2.03
N ASP A 112 -7.06 25.69 1.26
CA ASP A 112 -7.59 27.05 1.22
C ASP A 112 -9.14 27.02 1.23
N PRO A 113 -9.74 26.81 2.43
CA PRO A 113 -11.19 26.80 2.57
C PRO A 113 -11.81 28.14 2.15
N THR A 114 -11.08 29.25 2.35
CA THR A 114 -11.59 30.59 2.11
C THR A 114 -11.77 30.90 0.63
N GLY A 115 -10.76 30.63 -0.20
CA GLY A 115 -10.86 30.83 -1.65
C GLY A 115 -12.02 30.07 -2.28
N THR A 116 -12.29 28.86 -1.77
CA THR A 116 -13.40 28.02 -2.22
C THR A 116 -14.75 28.56 -1.78
N LEU A 117 -14.91 28.92 -0.50
CA LEU A 117 -16.18 29.37 0.05
C LEU A 117 -16.63 30.73 -0.52
N TYR A 118 -15.69 31.60 -0.91
CA TYR A 118 -16.00 32.94 -1.44
C TYR A 118 -16.67 32.93 -2.82
N ALA A 119 -16.55 31.84 -3.59
CA ALA A 119 -17.24 31.71 -4.86
C ALA A 119 -18.78 31.69 -4.69
N LEU A 120 -19.28 31.25 -3.52
CA LEU A 120 -20.70 31.15 -3.16
C LEU A 120 -21.58 30.39 -4.18
N ASP A 121 -20.94 29.62 -5.04
CA ASP A 121 -21.54 28.79 -6.08
C ASP A 121 -21.93 27.41 -5.50
N GLU A 122 -22.36 26.50 -6.37
CA GLU A 122 -22.72 25.13 -5.99
C GLU A 122 -21.53 24.38 -5.37
N ARG A 123 -20.32 24.62 -5.88
CA ARG A 123 -19.09 24.02 -5.37
C ARG A 123 -18.77 24.49 -3.95
N ALA A 124 -18.95 25.78 -3.66
CA ALA A 124 -18.80 26.33 -2.32
C ALA A 124 -19.79 25.72 -1.32
N ARG A 125 -21.04 25.48 -1.73
CA ARG A 125 -22.05 24.81 -0.88
C ARG A 125 -21.73 23.35 -0.63
N ALA A 126 -21.34 22.62 -1.68
CA ALA A 126 -20.89 21.24 -1.55
C ALA A 126 -19.67 21.12 -0.63
N PHE A 127 -18.74 22.09 -0.72
CA PHE A 127 -17.56 22.15 0.14
C PHE A 127 -17.94 22.44 1.60
N ALA A 128 -18.77 23.45 1.86
CA ALA A 128 -19.24 23.73 3.22
C ALA A 128 -19.93 22.52 3.86
N ALA A 129 -20.76 21.80 3.10
CA ALA A 129 -21.44 20.59 3.56
C ALA A 129 -20.46 19.44 3.83
N ALA A 130 -19.52 19.17 2.92
CA ALA A 130 -18.53 18.10 3.07
C ALA A 130 -17.52 18.39 4.19
N TRP A 131 -17.09 19.64 4.33
CA TRP A 131 -16.11 20.09 5.32
C TRP A 131 -16.65 20.07 6.75
N THR A 132 -17.96 20.21 6.92
CA THR A 132 -18.62 20.11 8.23
C THR A 132 -19.13 18.70 8.55
N ASP A 133 -19.25 17.81 7.55
CA ASP A 133 -19.69 16.42 7.75
C ASP A 133 -18.52 15.52 8.20
N MET A 134 -18.49 15.18 9.48
CA MET A 134 -17.46 14.30 10.05
C MET A 134 -17.45 12.88 9.44
N ARG A 135 -18.60 12.36 8.98
CA ARG A 135 -18.65 11.05 8.31
C ARG A 135 -18.03 11.12 6.93
N PHE A 136 -18.24 12.21 6.19
CA PHE A 136 -17.55 12.44 4.91
C PHE A 136 -16.04 12.43 5.12
N ARG A 137 -15.54 13.27 6.04
CA ARG A 137 -14.10 13.41 6.32
C ARG A 137 -13.46 12.10 6.77
N SER A 138 -14.14 11.38 7.66
CA SER A 138 -13.69 10.07 8.13
C SER A 138 -13.63 9.03 7.01
N ARG A 139 -14.66 8.96 6.15
CA ARG A 139 -14.67 8.04 5.01
C ARG A 139 -13.59 8.37 4.00
N ALA A 140 -13.36 9.65 3.69
CA ALA A 140 -12.30 10.08 2.79
C ALA A 140 -10.93 9.58 3.28
N ARG A 141 -10.61 9.83 4.55
CA ARG A 141 -9.36 9.39 5.18
C ARG A 141 -9.19 7.86 5.20
N LEU A 142 -10.26 7.13 5.54
CA LEU A 142 -10.25 5.67 5.58
C LEU A 142 -10.05 5.05 4.19
N LEU A 143 -10.75 5.58 3.17
CA LEU A 143 -10.66 5.06 1.80
C LEU A 143 -9.32 5.40 1.12
N GLU A 144 -8.75 6.57 1.40
CA GLU A 144 -7.37 6.89 1.00
C GLU A 144 -6.37 5.91 1.63
N SER A 145 -6.52 5.62 2.92
CA SER A 145 -5.67 4.65 3.62
C SER A 145 -5.84 3.24 3.07
N ALA A 146 -7.08 2.85 2.73
CA ALA A 146 -7.40 1.53 2.20
C ALA A 146 -6.68 1.22 0.89
N ALA A 147 -6.53 2.20 -0.01
CA ALA A 147 -5.87 2.00 -1.29
C ALA A 147 -4.42 1.50 -1.15
N ASN A 148 -3.69 2.01 -0.15
CA ASN A 148 -2.33 1.55 0.14
C ASN A 148 -2.35 0.15 0.75
N GLU A 149 -3.24 -0.13 1.71
CA GLU A 149 -3.30 -1.44 2.35
C GLU A 149 -3.79 -2.54 1.41
N VAL A 150 -4.65 -2.23 0.44
CA VAL A 150 -5.03 -3.15 -0.65
C VAL A 150 -3.80 -3.51 -1.49
N ARG A 151 -3.02 -2.51 -1.94
CA ARG A 151 -1.80 -2.75 -2.73
C ARG A 151 -0.79 -3.61 -1.98
N GLU A 152 -0.60 -3.33 -0.70
CA GLU A 152 0.28 -4.08 0.20
C GLU A 152 -0.15 -5.55 0.33
N LEU A 153 -1.44 -5.78 0.60
CA LEU A 153 -1.98 -7.13 0.77
C LEU A 153 -1.95 -7.92 -0.55
N ASP A 154 -2.43 -7.33 -1.65
CA ASP A 154 -2.47 -7.98 -2.96
C ASP A 154 -1.07 -8.31 -3.45
N GLY A 155 -0.14 -7.36 -3.38
CA GLY A 155 1.26 -7.59 -3.75
C GLY A 155 1.90 -8.69 -2.92
N ALA A 156 1.69 -8.69 -1.60
CA ALA A 156 2.26 -9.70 -0.73
C ALA A 156 1.70 -11.10 -1.02
N LEU A 157 0.38 -11.23 -1.18
CA LEU A 157 -0.25 -12.51 -1.54
C LEU A 157 0.19 -12.98 -2.93
N ALA A 158 0.33 -12.05 -3.89
CA ALA A 158 0.74 -12.37 -5.26
C ALA A 158 2.16 -12.96 -5.30
N LEU A 159 3.11 -12.37 -4.55
CA LEU A 159 4.48 -12.87 -4.47
C LEU A 159 4.59 -14.17 -3.67
N LEU A 160 3.89 -14.29 -2.53
CA LEU A 160 3.87 -15.52 -1.75
C LEU A 160 3.32 -16.70 -2.57
N ARG A 161 2.26 -16.47 -3.35
CA ARG A 161 1.70 -17.47 -4.29
C ARG A 161 2.68 -17.79 -5.42
N GLY A 162 3.32 -16.78 -6.00
CA GLY A 162 4.34 -16.98 -7.04
C GLY A 162 5.50 -17.86 -6.56
N ALA A 163 5.98 -17.63 -5.34
CA ALA A 163 7.05 -18.42 -4.72
C ALA A 163 6.63 -19.87 -4.42
N ALA A 164 5.40 -20.05 -3.92
CA ALA A 164 4.83 -21.38 -3.67
C ALA A 164 4.73 -22.24 -4.92
N ASN A 165 4.49 -21.62 -6.08
CA ASN A 165 4.32 -22.28 -7.37
C ASN A 165 5.64 -22.40 -8.18
N SER A 166 6.79 -22.16 -7.55
CA SER A 166 8.13 -22.24 -8.16
C SER A 166 8.43 -21.22 -9.27
N TRP A 167 7.60 -20.18 -9.42
CA TRP A 167 7.79 -19.13 -10.43
C TRP A 167 8.66 -17.97 -9.93
N GLY A 168 9.07 -17.95 -8.65
CA GLY A 168 10.00 -16.97 -8.10
C GLY A 168 10.69 -17.47 -6.84
N THR A 169 11.94 -17.08 -6.63
CA THR A 169 12.65 -17.38 -5.38
C THR A 169 12.50 -16.20 -4.43
N LEU A 170 11.92 -16.46 -3.26
CA LEU A 170 11.98 -15.56 -2.11
C LEU A 170 13.02 -16.10 -1.15
N SER A 171 13.89 -15.24 -0.66
CA SER A 171 14.67 -15.58 0.54
C SER A 171 13.76 -15.76 1.74
N GLU A 172 14.27 -16.45 2.76
CA GLU A 172 13.55 -16.71 4.00
C GLU A 172 13.08 -15.41 4.67
N SER A 173 13.95 -14.41 4.71
CA SER A 173 13.66 -13.09 5.28
C SER A 173 12.63 -12.31 4.47
N GLU A 174 12.69 -12.36 3.14
CA GLU A 174 11.68 -11.73 2.27
C GLU A 174 10.29 -12.34 2.49
N ALA A 175 10.19 -13.67 2.56
CA ALA A 175 8.93 -14.35 2.82
C ALA A 175 8.33 -13.97 4.19
N GLN A 176 9.15 -13.91 5.24
CA GLN A 176 8.70 -13.45 6.56
C GLN A 176 8.25 -11.98 6.54
N ASN A 177 8.99 -11.10 5.85
CA ASN A 177 8.64 -9.69 5.75
C ASN A 177 7.32 -9.49 5.00
N LEU A 178 7.10 -10.24 3.90
CA LEU A 178 5.85 -10.22 3.15
C LEU A 178 4.67 -10.72 3.99
N ALA A 179 4.84 -11.80 4.75
CA ALA A 179 3.80 -12.31 5.65
C ALA A 179 3.42 -11.29 6.73
N ARG A 180 4.41 -10.64 7.36
CA ARG A 180 4.18 -9.57 8.35
C ARG A 180 3.45 -8.37 7.77
N ARG A 181 3.80 -7.98 6.53
CA ARG A 181 3.11 -6.88 5.83
C ARG A 181 1.68 -7.26 5.47
N ALA A 182 1.46 -8.46 4.95
CA ALA A 182 0.13 -8.98 4.65
C ALA A 182 -0.76 -8.99 5.90
N ASP A 183 -0.23 -9.41 7.05
CA ASP A 183 -0.97 -9.41 8.32
C ASP A 183 -1.37 -8.02 8.77
N LEU A 184 -0.42 -7.09 8.78
CA LEU A 184 -0.68 -5.71 9.16
C LEU A 184 -1.72 -5.08 8.22
N SER A 185 -1.59 -5.27 6.91
CA SER A 185 -2.54 -4.73 5.93
C SER A 185 -3.91 -5.38 6.03
N ALA A 186 -3.99 -6.69 6.23
CA ALA A 186 -5.25 -7.38 6.45
C ALA A 186 -5.96 -6.91 7.73
N ALA A 187 -5.22 -6.71 8.82
CA ALA A 187 -5.77 -6.19 10.07
C ALA A 187 -6.32 -4.76 9.90
N LEU A 188 -5.56 -3.89 9.22
CA LEU A 188 -5.99 -2.52 8.92
C LEU A 188 -7.21 -2.49 7.98
N LEU A 189 -7.23 -3.31 6.92
CA LEU A 189 -8.37 -3.42 6.01
C LEU A 189 -9.63 -3.93 6.72
N ARG A 190 -9.49 -4.91 7.62
CA ARG A 190 -10.62 -5.38 8.45
C ARG A 190 -11.13 -4.28 9.39
N ALA A 191 -10.24 -3.47 9.96
CA ALA A 191 -10.63 -2.33 10.79
C ALA A 191 -11.36 -1.25 9.96
N ILE A 192 -10.81 -0.90 8.79
CA ILE A 192 -11.42 0.03 7.84
C ILE A 192 -12.81 -0.49 7.41
N ARG A 193 -12.94 -1.78 7.13
CA ARG A 193 -14.21 -2.40 6.76
C ARG A 193 -15.28 -2.19 7.84
N LEU A 194 -14.93 -2.46 9.10
CA LEU A 194 -15.84 -2.26 10.25
C LEU A 194 -16.19 -0.78 10.44
N ASP A 195 -15.21 0.12 10.26
CA ASP A 195 -15.46 1.56 10.35
C ASP A 195 -16.37 2.05 9.22
N LEU A 196 -16.13 1.64 7.99
CA LEU A 196 -17.00 1.98 6.86
C LEU A 196 -18.43 1.48 7.09
N ASP A 197 -18.61 0.28 7.66
CA ASP A 197 -19.91 -0.24 8.04
C ASP A 197 -20.56 0.59 9.16
N ALA A 198 -19.80 1.01 10.18
CA ALA A 198 -20.29 1.88 11.26
C ALA A 198 -20.61 3.31 10.79
N LEU A 199 -19.92 3.78 9.74
CA LEU A 199 -20.13 5.08 9.11
C LEU A 199 -21.25 5.05 8.06
N ARG A 200 -21.84 3.88 7.76
CA ARG A 200 -23.05 3.80 6.94
C ARG A 200 -24.16 4.55 7.65
N GLU A 201 -24.85 5.39 6.88
CA GLU A 201 -26.01 6.11 7.38
C GLU A 201 -27.13 5.12 7.66
N SER A 202 -27.56 5.02 8.92
CA SER A 202 -28.97 4.74 9.17
C SER A 202 -29.77 5.91 8.61
N PRO A 203 -30.98 5.68 8.06
CA PRO A 203 -31.89 6.76 7.67
C PRO A 203 -32.26 7.56 8.92
N GLY A 204 -31.50 8.62 9.19
CA GLY A 204 -31.52 9.42 10.40
C GLY A 204 -30.82 10.75 10.13
N PRO A 205 -31.09 11.79 10.94
CA PRO A 205 -31.03 13.18 10.52
C PRO A 205 -29.66 13.57 9.96
N ARG A 206 -29.75 14.29 8.82
CA ARG A 206 -28.65 14.82 8.01
C ARG A 206 -27.67 15.64 8.86
N ALA A 207 -26.45 15.84 8.36
CA ALA A 207 -25.52 16.85 8.87
C ALA A 207 -26.29 18.12 9.24
N THR A 208 -26.05 18.67 10.43
CA THR A 208 -26.74 19.87 10.90
C THR A 208 -26.55 20.99 9.88
N PRO A 209 -27.59 21.37 9.09
CA PRO A 209 -27.46 22.35 8.00
C PRO A 209 -26.86 23.68 8.49
N LEU A 210 -27.08 23.95 9.77
CA LEU A 210 -26.65 25.13 10.50
C LEU A 210 -25.14 25.44 10.39
N GLU A 211 -24.26 24.44 10.36
CA GLU A 211 -22.81 24.68 10.34
C GLU A 211 -22.29 24.94 8.92
N ALA A 212 -22.85 24.26 7.91
CA ALA A 212 -22.57 24.57 6.52
C ALA A 212 -23.08 25.98 6.16
N ASP A 213 -24.26 26.35 6.69
CA ASP A 213 -24.80 27.69 6.55
C ASP A 213 -23.94 28.75 7.28
N GLU A 214 -23.37 28.41 8.44
CA GLU A 214 -22.39 29.25 9.15
C GLU A 214 -21.15 29.51 8.28
N CYS A 215 -20.57 28.48 7.63
CA CYS A 215 -19.44 28.64 6.70
C CYS A 215 -19.76 29.64 5.58
N LEU A 216 -20.92 29.49 4.95
CA LEU A 216 -21.37 30.33 3.84
C LEU A 216 -21.71 31.75 4.31
N ALA A 217 -22.23 31.92 5.52
CA ALA A 217 -22.47 33.22 6.13
C ALA A 217 -21.16 33.95 6.45
N LEU A 218 -20.15 33.25 6.97
CA LEU A 218 -18.81 33.79 7.19
C LEU A 218 -18.16 34.24 5.88
N ALA A 219 -18.32 33.46 4.81
CA ALA A 219 -17.81 33.82 3.48
C ALA A 219 -18.40 35.14 2.95
N ARG A 220 -19.60 35.53 3.39
CA ARG A 220 -20.27 36.79 3.02
C ARG A 220 -19.89 37.99 3.90
N ASP A 221 -19.16 37.78 5.00
CA ASP A 221 -18.73 38.88 5.89
C ASP A 221 -17.79 39.82 5.13
N THR A 222 -18.07 41.13 5.14
CA THR A 222 -17.27 42.13 4.42
C THR A 222 -15.98 42.49 5.18
N ASN A 223 -15.87 42.18 6.46
CA ASN A 223 -14.68 42.42 7.26
C ASN A 223 -13.70 41.25 7.14
N ALA A 224 -12.66 41.43 6.32
CA ALA A 224 -11.64 40.41 6.05
C ALA A 224 -10.93 39.88 7.31
N ALA A 225 -10.60 40.76 8.27
CA ALA A 225 -9.90 40.36 9.49
C ALA A 225 -10.80 39.51 10.41
N ARG A 226 -12.06 39.93 10.59
CA ARG A 226 -13.05 39.18 11.37
C ARG A 226 -13.37 37.83 10.74
N ARG A 227 -13.51 37.81 9.42
CA ARG A 227 -13.77 36.61 8.62
C ARG A 227 -12.64 35.59 8.76
N SER A 228 -11.39 36.02 8.62
CA SER A 228 -10.22 35.16 8.81
C SER A 228 -10.19 34.55 10.21
N ALA A 229 -10.30 35.39 11.26
CA ALA A 229 -10.26 34.91 12.64
C ALA A 229 -11.35 33.89 12.96
N ARG A 230 -12.58 34.11 12.46
CA ARG A 230 -13.69 33.16 12.65
C ARG A 230 -13.52 31.88 11.82
N MET A 231 -12.91 31.96 10.64
CA MET A 231 -12.60 30.77 9.84
C MET A 231 -11.55 29.90 10.51
N ASP A 232 -10.54 30.50 11.14
CA ASP A 232 -9.52 29.80 11.91
C ASP A 232 -10.12 29.11 13.16
N GLU A 233 -11.03 29.80 13.85
CA GLU A 233 -11.79 29.26 14.98
C GLU A 233 -12.65 28.05 14.55
N LEU A 234 -13.41 28.20 13.46
CA LEU A 234 -14.22 27.12 12.90
C LEU A 234 -13.36 25.92 12.49
N SER A 235 -12.24 26.16 11.80
CA SER A 235 -11.31 25.12 11.37
C SER A 235 -10.76 24.33 12.56
N SER A 236 -10.37 25.05 13.63
CA SER A 236 -9.88 24.44 14.87
C SER A 236 -10.94 23.58 15.55
N ARG A 237 -12.17 24.10 15.66
CA ARG A 237 -13.33 23.39 16.23
C ARG A 237 -13.68 22.12 15.43
N LEU A 238 -13.63 22.19 14.09
CA LEU A 238 -13.85 21.04 13.21
C LEU A 238 -12.73 20.00 13.34
N ALA A 239 -11.48 20.42 13.51
CA ALA A 239 -10.36 19.51 13.73
C ALA A 239 -10.48 18.77 15.08
N GLU A 240 -10.85 19.47 16.17
CA GLU A 240 -11.08 18.85 17.47
C GLU A 240 -12.23 17.84 17.42
N ARG A 241 -13.34 18.20 16.77
CA ARG A 241 -14.49 17.30 16.58
C ARG A 241 -14.14 16.09 15.74
N GLU A 242 -13.35 16.27 14.68
CA GLU A 242 -12.86 15.17 13.86
C GLU A 242 -12.02 14.20 14.70
N GLN A 243 -11.09 14.71 15.51
CA GLN A 243 -10.29 13.86 16.39
C GLN A 243 -11.15 13.09 17.39
N ALA A 244 -12.13 13.74 18.01
CA ALA A 244 -13.07 13.10 18.93
C ALA A 244 -13.93 12.03 18.21
N PHE A 245 -14.33 12.29 16.97
CA PHE A 245 -15.14 11.41 16.14
C PHE A 245 -14.35 10.19 15.64
N LEU A 246 -13.08 10.37 15.29
CA LEU A 246 -12.20 9.31 14.82
C LEU A 246 -11.72 8.39 15.96
N ARG A 247 -11.54 8.91 17.17
CA ARG A 247 -11.02 8.15 18.33
C ARG A 247 -11.73 6.82 18.63
N PRO A 248 -13.07 6.71 18.60
CA PRO A 248 -13.74 5.43 18.86
C PRO A 248 -13.62 4.41 17.70
N LEU A 249 -13.20 4.84 16.50
CA LEU A 249 -13.12 3.98 15.32
C LEU A 249 -12.10 2.84 15.50
N PHE A 250 -12.37 1.70 14.87
CA PHE A 250 -11.53 0.51 14.92
C PHE A 250 -10.14 0.78 14.33
N TRP A 251 -10.05 1.49 13.21
CA TRP A 251 -8.80 1.79 12.53
C TRP A 251 -7.88 2.68 13.38
N MET A 252 -8.43 3.71 14.03
CA MET A 252 -7.63 4.58 14.90
C MET A 252 -7.05 3.81 16.09
N ARG A 253 -7.90 3.06 16.80
CA ARG A 253 -7.47 2.25 17.96
C ARG A 253 -6.46 1.17 17.56
N LEU A 254 -6.63 0.57 16.38
CA LEU A 254 -5.68 -0.41 15.87
C LEU A 254 -4.36 0.25 15.48
N SER A 255 -4.41 1.41 14.81
CA SER A 255 -3.20 2.15 14.39
C SER A 255 -2.34 2.56 15.58
N GLU A 256 -2.95 2.97 16.70
CA GLU A 256 -2.25 3.25 17.96
C GLU A 256 -1.55 2.01 18.55
N ARG A 257 -2.13 0.82 18.37
CA ARG A 257 -1.51 -0.46 18.78
C ARG A 257 -0.44 -0.93 17.80
N CYS A 258 -0.57 -0.56 16.53
CA CYS A 258 0.33 -0.92 15.43
C CYS A 258 1.44 0.09 15.18
N VAL A 259 1.71 1.03 16.10
CA VAL A 259 2.75 2.06 15.91
C VAL A 259 4.11 1.46 15.55
N ALA A 260 4.56 0.41 16.24
CA ALA A 260 5.84 -0.24 15.96
C ALA A 260 5.86 -0.94 14.58
N PRO A 261 4.89 -1.81 14.22
CA PRO A 261 4.79 -2.36 12.87
C PRO A 261 4.72 -1.31 11.74
N LEU A 262 3.95 -0.24 11.94
CA LEU A 262 3.85 0.86 10.97
C LEU A 262 5.17 1.62 10.82
N ALA A 263 5.86 1.90 11.93
CA ALA A 263 7.17 2.54 11.92
C ALA A 263 8.23 1.66 11.26
N TRP A 264 8.22 0.34 11.53
CA TRP A 264 9.08 -0.62 10.84
C TRP A 264 8.84 -0.61 9.33
N ARG A 265 7.59 -0.74 8.89
CA ARG A 265 7.25 -0.71 7.45
C ARG A 265 7.74 0.59 6.81
N LYS A 266 7.48 1.74 7.44
CA LYS A 266 7.97 3.05 6.95
C LYS A 266 9.49 3.08 6.83
N SER A 267 10.21 2.62 7.84
CA SER A 267 11.68 2.56 7.81
C SER A 267 12.19 1.68 6.67
N SER A 268 11.56 0.53 6.43
CA SER A 268 11.92 -0.35 5.31
C SER A 268 11.69 0.33 3.96
N LEU A 269 10.58 1.06 3.78
CA LEU A 269 10.31 1.81 2.56
C LEU A 269 11.30 2.95 2.34
N ASP A 270 11.71 3.65 3.41
CA ASP A 270 12.70 4.73 3.30
C ASP A 270 14.09 4.19 2.94
N LEU A 271 14.49 3.04 3.51
CA LEU A 271 15.72 2.34 3.13
C LEU A 271 15.67 1.82 1.69
N CYS A 272 14.54 1.24 1.28
CA CYS A 272 14.31 0.84 -0.12
C CYS A 272 14.49 2.04 -1.06
N ARG A 273 13.84 3.18 -0.76
CA ARG A 273 13.94 4.39 -1.58
C ARG A 273 15.38 4.86 -1.73
N ALA A 274 16.17 4.85 -0.65
CA ALA A 274 17.58 5.23 -0.70
C ALA A 274 18.41 4.28 -1.59
N ALA A 275 18.22 2.96 -1.44
CA ALA A 275 18.89 1.96 -2.27
C ALA A 275 18.45 2.04 -3.75
N LEU A 276 17.16 2.29 -4.00
CA LEU A 276 16.59 2.46 -5.33
C LEU A 276 17.18 3.69 -6.04
N GLN A 277 17.26 4.82 -5.36
CA GLN A 277 17.91 6.03 -5.90
C GLN A 277 19.37 5.76 -6.30
N ALA A 278 20.11 4.99 -5.49
CA ALA A 278 21.44 4.57 -5.85
C ALA A 278 21.43 3.65 -7.08
N ALA A 279 20.52 2.67 -7.16
CA ALA A 279 20.39 1.77 -8.30
C ALA A 279 20.10 2.53 -9.62
N GLU A 280 19.24 3.54 -9.57
CA GLU A 280 18.91 4.38 -10.73
C GLU A 280 20.11 5.16 -11.26
N GLN A 281 21.00 5.64 -10.39
CA GLN A 281 22.23 6.34 -10.82
C GLN A 281 23.13 5.44 -11.66
N PHE A 282 23.20 4.14 -11.32
CA PHE A 282 24.01 3.16 -12.03
C PHE A 282 23.30 2.56 -13.26
N SER A 283 21.97 2.57 -13.29
CA SER A 283 21.21 1.91 -14.36
C SER A 283 21.38 2.64 -15.70
N PRO A 284 21.82 1.94 -16.78
CA PRO A 284 21.94 2.54 -18.09
C PRO A 284 20.58 2.76 -18.77
N ASP A 285 19.55 2.00 -18.38
CA ASP A 285 18.32 1.81 -19.17
C ASP A 285 17.08 2.53 -18.58
N VAL A 286 17.22 3.14 -17.39
CA VAL A 286 16.12 3.74 -16.62
C VAL A 286 15.82 5.18 -17.01
N ASP A 287 16.89 5.95 -17.29
CA ASP A 287 16.83 7.33 -17.75
C ASP A 287 18.18 7.66 -18.40
N PRO A 288 18.31 7.54 -19.73
CA PRO A 288 19.56 7.81 -20.41
C PRO A 288 19.93 9.29 -20.42
N GLU A 289 18.96 10.19 -20.23
CA GLU A 289 19.15 11.66 -20.29
C GLU A 289 19.51 12.26 -18.93
N ARG A 290 19.22 11.56 -17.82
CA ARG A 290 19.59 12.02 -16.48
C ARG A 290 21.10 12.21 -16.34
N PRO A 291 21.57 13.40 -15.90
CA PRO A 291 22.98 13.63 -15.63
C PRO A 291 23.45 12.65 -14.56
N ARG A 292 24.45 11.84 -14.90
CA ARG A 292 25.08 10.92 -13.96
C ARG A 292 26.22 11.64 -13.24
N ASP A 293 26.47 11.26 -12.00
CA ASP A 293 27.71 11.65 -11.30
C ASP A 293 28.90 11.26 -12.20
N GLY A 294 29.87 12.16 -12.36
CA GLY A 294 31.06 11.95 -13.19
C GLY A 294 31.82 10.68 -12.85
N LYS A 295 31.80 10.24 -11.57
CA LYS A 295 32.39 8.97 -11.15
C LYS A 295 31.65 7.76 -11.71
N VAL A 296 30.32 7.83 -11.79
CA VAL A 296 29.48 6.76 -12.34
C VAL A 296 29.56 6.74 -13.86
N ALA A 297 29.61 7.90 -14.50
CA ALA A 297 29.76 8.01 -15.95
C ALA A 297 31.08 7.41 -16.47
N ALA A 298 32.15 7.47 -15.67
CA ALA A 298 33.45 6.88 -15.99
C ALA A 298 33.48 5.34 -15.93
N LEU A 299 32.47 4.69 -15.33
CA LEU A 299 32.40 3.23 -15.25
C LEU A 299 31.95 2.61 -16.57
N ARG A 300 32.50 1.43 -16.89
CA ARG A 300 32.04 0.62 -18.02
C ARG A 300 30.58 0.23 -17.84
N ALA A 301 29.85 0.07 -18.94
CA ALA A 301 28.44 -0.30 -18.91
C ALA A 301 28.18 -1.60 -18.11
N THR A 302 29.05 -2.61 -18.24
CA THR A 302 28.94 -3.87 -17.49
C THR A 302 29.09 -3.67 -15.98
N ASP A 303 30.03 -2.83 -15.54
CA ASP A 303 30.25 -2.56 -14.12
C ASP A 303 29.10 -1.73 -13.54
N ARG A 304 28.60 -0.76 -14.31
CA ARG A 304 27.38 -0.02 -13.98
C ARG A 304 26.18 -0.95 -13.77
N ARG A 305 25.94 -1.89 -14.68
CA ARG A 305 24.86 -2.88 -14.54
C ARG A 305 25.04 -3.77 -13.30
N ARG A 306 26.27 -4.18 -12.96
CA ARG A 306 26.54 -4.94 -11.71
C ARG A 306 26.20 -4.12 -10.47
N HIS A 307 26.60 -2.85 -10.42
CA HIS A 307 26.26 -1.96 -9.32
C HIS A 307 24.75 -1.70 -9.23
N ALA A 308 24.08 -1.46 -10.37
CA ALA A 308 22.64 -1.28 -10.43
C ALA A 308 21.89 -2.53 -9.92
N LEU A 309 22.28 -3.72 -10.37
CA LEU A 309 21.74 -4.99 -9.90
C LEU A 309 21.92 -5.15 -8.38
N ALA A 310 23.12 -4.93 -7.86
CA ALA A 310 23.39 -5.09 -6.44
C ALA A 310 22.53 -4.14 -5.57
N ARG A 311 22.42 -2.86 -5.97
CA ARG A 311 21.60 -1.87 -5.25
C ARG A 311 20.10 -2.13 -5.39
N ALA A 312 19.65 -2.61 -6.54
CA ALA A 312 18.26 -3.00 -6.73
C ALA A 312 17.89 -4.23 -5.88
N LEU A 313 18.78 -5.23 -5.77
CA LEU A 313 18.58 -6.36 -4.86
C LEU A 313 18.59 -5.94 -3.38
N GLU A 314 19.45 -4.98 -3.01
CA GLU A 314 19.44 -4.37 -1.67
C GLU A 314 18.10 -3.67 -1.39
N ALA A 315 17.56 -2.92 -2.37
CA ALA A 315 16.25 -2.30 -2.27
C ALA A 315 15.13 -3.35 -2.10
N LEU A 316 15.17 -4.44 -2.88
CA LEU A 316 14.19 -5.53 -2.79
C LEU A 316 14.25 -6.32 -1.48
N ALA A 317 15.42 -6.39 -0.84
CA ALA A 317 15.54 -6.98 0.49
C ALA A 317 14.79 -6.14 1.55
N GLN A 318 14.65 -4.83 1.34
CA GLN A 318 13.89 -3.92 2.20
C GLN A 318 12.41 -3.90 1.83
N ASP A 319 12.10 -3.74 0.54
CA ASP A 319 10.74 -3.77 -0.01
C ASP A 319 10.65 -4.74 -1.19
N PRO A 320 10.19 -5.98 -0.94
CA PRO A 320 10.04 -6.96 -2.01
C PRO A 320 8.89 -6.65 -2.98
N LEU A 321 8.05 -5.65 -2.68
CA LEU A 321 6.90 -5.22 -3.49
C LEU A 321 7.25 -4.06 -4.44
N ASP A 322 8.46 -3.50 -4.38
CA ASP A 322 8.82 -2.36 -5.21
C ASP A 322 8.98 -2.78 -6.69
N GLU A 323 8.01 -2.38 -7.51
CA GLU A 323 7.97 -2.67 -8.96
C GLU A 323 9.20 -2.12 -9.68
N ARG A 324 9.67 -0.91 -9.29
CA ARG A 324 10.76 -0.22 -9.96
C ARG A 324 12.10 -0.88 -9.65
N ALA A 325 12.37 -1.22 -8.40
CA ALA A 325 13.53 -1.99 -7.98
C ALA A 325 13.54 -3.37 -8.67
N THR A 326 12.39 -4.03 -8.76
CA THR A 326 12.26 -5.31 -9.46
C THR A 326 12.63 -5.18 -10.94
N TRP A 327 12.12 -4.14 -11.61
CA TRP A 327 12.47 -3.85 -13.00
C TRP A 327 13.97 -3.59 -13.19
N ILE A 328 14.59 -2.75 -12.36
CA ILE A 328 16.02 -2.42 -12.47
C ILE A 328 16.89 -3.66 -12.23
N ALA A 329 16.53 -4.49 -11.24
CA ALA A 329 17.20 -5.75 -10.98
C ALA A 329 17.07 -6.70 -12.19
N PHE A 330 15.87 -6.84 -12.76
CA PHE A 330 15.66 -7.64 -13.96
C PHE A 330 16.48 -7.13 -15.16
N ALA A 331 16.31 -5.86 -15.54
CA ALA A 331 16.97 -5.26 -16.70
C ALA A 331 18.49 -5.36 -16.61
N SER A 332 19.06 -5.08 -15.42
CA SER A 332 20.49 -5.23 -15.18
C SER A 332 20.91 -6.71 -15.20
N GLY A 333 20.14 -7.57 -14.53
CA GLY A 333 20.37 -9.01 -14.41
C GLY A 333 20.41 -9.76 -15.75
N ARG A 334 19.66 -9.32 -16.76
CA ARG A 334 19.72 -9.88 -18.12
C ARG A 334 21.12 -9.89 -18.72
N HIS A 335 21.96 -8.93 -18.33
CA HIS A 335 23.29 -8.77 -18.88
C HIS A 335 24.42 -9.31 -18.00
N VAL A 336 24.23 -9.30 -16.67
CA VAL A 336 25.30 -9.60 -15.71
C VAL A 336 24.93 -10.63 -14.65
N GLY A 337 23.64 -10.99 -14.55
CA GLY A 337 23.12 -11.96 -13.59
C GLY A 337 23.09 -13.39 -14.15
N SER A 338 22.70 -14.34 -13.30
CA SER A 338 22.46 -15.72 -13.71
C SER A 338 21.04 -15.87 -14.29
N VAL A 339 20.85 -16.81 -15.23
CA VAL A 339 19.52 -17.07 -15.83
C VAL A 339 18.44 -17.36 -14.77
N PRO A 340 18.67 -18.22 -13.75
CA PRO A 340 17.65 -18.50 -12.74
C PRO A 340 17.25 -17.25 -11.93
N GLN A 341 18.22 -16.41 -11.54
CA GLN A 341 17.96 -15.19 -10.79
C GLN A 341 17.18 -14.18 -11.64
N THR A 342 17.62 -13.95 -12.88
CA THR A 342 16.96 -13.00 -13.78
C THR A 342 15.55 -13.46 -14.14
N LEU A 343 15.34 -14.76 -14.34
CA LEU A 343 14.01 -15.32 -14.57
C LEU A 343 13.07 -15.10 -13.38
N ALA A 344 13.56 -15.34 -12.14
CA ALA A 344 12.77 -15.07 -10.94
C ALA A 344 12.38 -13.59 -10.79
N LEU A 345 13.28 -12.66 -11.15
CA LEU A 345 13.01 -11.22 -11.15
C LEU A 345 11.99 -10.83 -12.22
N ALA A 346 12.05 -11.44 -13.41
CA ALA A 346 11.07 -11.21 -14.48
C ALA A 346 9.65 -11.63 -14.04
N TYR A 347 9.52 -12.84 -13.47
CA TYR A 347 8.24 -13.30 -12.91
C TYR A 347 7.75 -12.42 -11.77
N ARG A 348 8.62 -12.03 -10.85
CA ARG A 348 8.27 -11.09 -9.77
C ARG A 348 7.69 -9.80 -10.35
N TYR A 349 8.34 -9.22 -11.36
CA TYR A 349 7.87 -7.99 -12.01
C TYR A 349 6.48 -8.17 -12.61
N LEU A 350 6.31 -9.19 -13.47
CA LEU A 350 5.03 -9.48 -14.12
C LEU A 350 3.91 -9.73 -13.09
N ARG A 351 4.20 -10.44 -12.01
CA ARG A 351 3.24 -10.75 -10.95
C ARG A 351 2.80 -9.50 -10.18
N LEU A 352 3.72 -8.58 -9.86
CA LEU A 352 3.38 -7.29 -9.23
C LEU A 352 2.52 -6.43 -10.16
N ARG A 353 2.71 -6.55 -11.48
CA ARG A 353 1.87 -5.91 -12.51
C ARG A 353 0.51 -6.61 -12.72
N GLY A 354 0.24 -7.68 -11.98
CA GLY A 354 -0.99 -8.47 -12.11
C GLY A 354 -1.04 -9.34 -13.37
N ILE A 355 0.10 -9.59 -14.01
CA ILE A 355 0.22 -10.48 -15.17
C ILE A 355 0.62 -11.86 -14.65
N VAL A 356 -0.27 -12.83 -14.83
CA VAL A 356 -0.08 -14.20 -14.37
C VAL A 356 0.15 -15.13 -15.55
N TYR A 357 1.18 -15.97 -15.44
CA TYR A 357 1.41 -17.14 -16.29
C TYR A 357 1.04 -18.38 -15.50
N GLU A 358 -0.20 -18.83 -15.63
CA GLU A 358 -0.64 -20.17 -15.21
C GLU A 358 -0.98 -20.93 -16.49
N ASP A 359 -0.38 -22.11 -16.67
CA ASP A 359 -0.60 -23.02 -17.81
C ASP A 359 -0.39 -22.39 -19.22
N GLY A 360 0.50 -21.41 -19.34
CA GLY A 360 0.82 -20.78 -20.63
C GLY A 360 -0.25 -19.82 -21.15
N VAL A 361 -1.30 -19.55 -20.37
CA VAL A 361 -2.35 -18.56 -20.71
C VAL A 361 -2.08 -17.28 -19.93
N GLN A 362 -1.90 -16.19 -20.67
CA GLN A 362 -1.81 -14.86 -20.09
C GLN A 362 -3.17 -14.45 -19.52
N GLN A 363 -3.25 -14.24 -18.21
CA GLN A 363 -4.37 -13.54 -17.58
C GLN A 363 -3.87 -12.18 -17.11
N GLY A 364 -4.33 -11.10 -17.75
CA GLY A 364 -3.89 -9.73 -17.45
C GLY A 364 -4.47 -8.67 -18.40
N ARG A 365 -4.55 -7.42 -17.91
CA ARG A 365 -5.20 -6.26 -18.55
C ARG A 365 -4.55 -5.84 -19.89
N GLY A 366 -5.39 -5.40 -20.83
CA GLY A 366 -5.09 -4.37 -21.84
C GLY A 366 -3.84 -4.59 -22.70
N ARG A 367 -3.32 -3.50 -23.27
CA ARG A 367 -2.04 -3.49 -24.00
C ARG A 367 -0.89 -3.42 -23.00
N MET A 368 0.08 -4.32 -23.12
CA MET A 368 1.29 -4.31 -22.30
C MET A 368 2.15 -3.07 -22.59
N THR A 369 2.90 -2.64 -21.58
CA THR A 369 3.99 -1.69 -21.71
C THR A 369 5.24 -2.38 -22.28
N GLU A 370 6.16 -1.59 -22.85
CA GLU A 370 7.43 -2.11 -23.40
C GLU A 370 8.24 -2.92 -22.36
N ASN A 371 8.20 -2.50 -21.09
CA ASN A 371 8.87 -3.21 -19.99
C ASN A 371 8.20 -4.57 -19.70
N GLU A 372 6.87 -4.62 -19.70
CA GLU A 372 6.11 -5.85 -19.51
C GLU A 372 6.35 -6.82 -20.68
N GLU A 373 6.35 -6.33 -21.93
CA GLU A 373 6.66 -7.12 -23.12
C GLU A 373 8.09 -7.69 -23.07
N ALA A 374 9.07 -6.87 -22.64
CA ALA A 374 10.46 -7.31 -22.49
C ALA A 374 10.63 -8.38 -21.40
N ALA A 375 9.90 -8.26 -20.29
CA ALA A 375 9.90 -9.26 -19.22
C ALA A 375 9.22 -10.57 -19.65
N GLU A 376 8.05 -10.48 -20.29
CA GLU A 376 7.37 -11.64 -20.88
C GLU A 376 8.27 -12.37 -21.89
N THR A 377 8.85 -11.62 -22.83
CA THR A 377 9.67 -12.20 -23.90
C THR A 377 10.84 -12.97 -23.29
N TYR A 378 11.51 -12.38 -22.30
CA TYR A 378 12.60 -13.06 -21.59
C TYR A 378 12.14 -14.35 -20.90
N VAL A 379 10.98 -14.33 -20.23
CA VAL A 379 10.41 -15.53 -19.59
C VAL A 379 10.15 -16.62 -20.63
N ARG A 380 9.52 -16.28 -21.76
CA ARG A 380 9.21 -17.24 -22.83
C ARG A 380 10.47 -17.83 -23.44
N GLU A 381 11.47 -17.01 -23.73
CA GLU A 381 12.75 -17.44 -24.29
C GLU A 381 13.53 -18.33 -23.31
N ALA A 382 13.60 -17.94 -22.04
CA ALA A 382 14.28 -18.71 -21.01
C ALA A 382 13.61 -20.08 -20.77
N LEU A 383 12.28 -20.13 -20.79
CA LEU A 383 11.54 -21.40 -20.73
C LEU A 383 11.76 -22.23 -22.00
N ALA A 384 11.67 -21.66 -23.19
CA ALA A 384 11.91 -22.38 -24.44
C ALA A 384 13.34 -22.94 -24.52
N GLY A 385 14.33 -22.18 -24.05
CA GLY A 385 15.72 -22.62 -23.96
C GLY A 385 15.96 -23.71 -22.90
N ALA A 386 15.25 -23.66 -21.77
CA ALA A 386 15.32 -24.69 -20.72
C ALA A 386 14.59 -25.98 -21.11
N TYR A 387 13.45 -25.87 -21.81
CA TYR A 387 12.62 -27.00 -22.24
C TYR A 387 13.02 -27.58 -23.61
N GLY A 388 13.83 -26.88 -24.41
CA GLY A 388 14.46 -27.44 -25.61
C GLY A 388 15.52 -28.53 -25.33
N ALA A 389 15.95 -28.67 -24.06
CA ALA A 389 16.89 -29.69 -23.60
C ALA A 389 16.23 -30.84 -22.80
N PHE A 390 14.91 -30.84 -22.64
CA PHE A 390 14.15 -31.93 -22.00
C PHE A 390 13.31 -32.70 -23.03
N PRO A 391 13.63 -33.97 -23.33
CA PRO A 391 12.79 -34.79 -24.20
C PRO A 391 11.54 -35.21 -23.41
N GLY A 392 10.47 -34.42 -23.47
CA GLY A 392 9.24 -34.77 -22.75
C GLY A 392 8.04 -33.83 -22.89
N ALA A 393 8.16 -32.64 -23.47
CA ALA A 393 7.02 -31.73 -23.65
C ALA A 393 6.20 -32.03 -24.92
N ALA A 394 5.97 -33.31 -25.19
CA ALA A 394 4.83 -33.77 -25.96
C ALA A 394 4.09 -34.76 -25.08
N VAL A 395 3.02 -34.32 -24.40
CA VAL A 395 1.75 -35.04 -24.21
C VAL A 395 0.77 -34.09 -23.50
N ARG A 396 -0.23 -33.65 -24.29
CA ARG A 396 -1.63 -33.28 -24.00
C ARG A 396 -1.96 -32.24 -22.94
#